data_AF-A0A7C9CND4-F1
#
_entry.id   AF-A0A7C9CND4-F1
#
_cell.length_a   1.000
_cell.length_b   1.000
_cell.length_c   1.000
_cell.angle_alpha   90.00
_cell.angle_beta   90.00
_cell.angle_gamma   90.00
#
_symmetry.space_group_name_H-M   'P 1'
#
loop_
_entity.id
_entity.type
_entity.pdbx_description
1 polymer ?
#
loop_
_entity_poly.entity_id
_entity_poly.type
_entity_poly.pdbx_seq_one_letter_code
_entity_poly.pdbx_strand_id
1 'polypeptide(L)'
;MMKYEGYLLSLIFSLFMFFLCSSFTDAANNLIPETCKKIAQPDPNVKYESCVALLGSDPRSAHATSLSELGTIAFEIDISKAHSILSIINRLLKDPKFDPNVKFALKNCLDRYLDTPTILEEGLDALKKMDYSTANIRASAALDSSVSCNDSFKEKKIDESETPTMSKLYLRVHQTKDSKWV
;
A
#
# COMPACT_ATOMS: atom_id res chain seq x y z
N MET A 1 63.15 -12.55 -12.10
CA MET A 1 62.48 -12.13 -10.84
C MET A 1 61.54 -10.92 -11.00
N MET A 2 61.65 -10.10 -12.05
CA MET A 2 60.82 -8.89 -12.22
C MET A 2 59.39 -9.08 -12.78
N LYS A 3 59.00 -10.28 -13.25
CA LYS A 3 57.65 -10.51 -13.81
C LYS A 3 56.57 -10.69 -12.73
N TYR A 4 56.93 -11.28 -11.59
CA TYR A 4 55.98 -11.59 -10.52
C TYR A 4 55.51 -10.35 -9.75
N GLU A 5 56.36 -9.32 -9.65
CA GLU A 5 56.00 -8.07 -8.96
C GLU A 5 54.90 -7.30 -9.69
N GLY A 6 54.90 -7.30 -11.04
CA GLY A 6 53.83 -6.70 -11.84
C GLY A 6 52.49 -7.41 -11.71
N TYR A 7 52.50 -8.75 -11.61
CA TYR A 7 51.28 -9.53 -11.36
C TYR A 7 50.72 -9.29 -9.96
N LEU A 8 51.59 -9.13 -8.95
CA LEU A 8 51.17 -8.86 -7.58
C LEU A 8 50.51 -7.48 -7.46
N LEU A 9 51.07 -6.45 -8.10
CA LEU A 9 50.47 -5.10 -8.13
C LEU A 9 49.14 -5.08 -8.89
N SER A 10 49.01 -5.85 -9.98
CA SER A 10 47.76 -5.99 -10.74
C SER A 10 46.66 -6.68 -9.93
N LEU A 11 47.00 -7.72 -9.16
CA LEU A 11 46.07 -8.40 -8.25
C LEU A 11 45.61 -7.49 -7.11
N ILE A 12 46.52 -6.71 -6.52
CA ILE A 12 46.18 -5.75 -5.45
C ILE A 12 45.24 -4.67 -5.99
N PHE A 13 45.49 -4.12 -7.18
CA PHE A 13 44.62 -3.12 -7.81
C PHE A 13 43.24 -3.68 -8.16
N SER A 14 43.18 -4.92 -8.67
CA SER A 14 41.92 -5.61 -8.96
C SER A 14 41.11 -5.90 -7.70
N LEU A 15 41.76 -6.31 -6.60
CA LEU A 15 41.12 -6.52 -5.30
C LEU A 15 40.65 -5.19 -4.67
N PHE A 16 41.42 -4.11 -4.83
CA PHE A 16 41.04 -2.78 -4.35
C PHE A 16 39.81 -2.23 -5.10
N MET A 17 39.75 -2.39 -6.41
CA MET A 17 38.57 -2.04 -7.21
C MET A 17 37.35 -2.92 -6.88
N PHE A 18 37.55 -4.22 -6.61
CA PHE A 18 36.48 -5.09 -6.14
C PHE A 18 35.97 -4.67 -4.75
N PHE A 19 36.85 -4.26 -3.84
CA PHE A 19 36.49 -3.78 -2.51
C PHE A 19 35.76 -2.42 -2.56
N LEU A 20 36.22 -1.49 -3.42
CA LEU A 20 35.55 -0.21 -3.68
C LEU A 20 34.14 -0.39 -4.28
N CYS A 21 33.96 -1.39 -5.15
CA CYS A 21 32.66 -1.72 -5.73
C CYS A 21 31.74 -2.45 -4.73
N SER A 22 32.31 -3.19 -3.77
CA SER A 22 31.57 -3.89 -2.70
C SER A 22 31.03 -2.94 -1.62
N SER A 23 31.59 -1.74 -1.50
CA SER A 23 31.09 -0.68 -0.60
C SER A 23 29.95 0.17 -1.16
N PHE A 24 29.50 -0.09 -2.39
CA PHE A 24 28.22 0.43 -2.90
C PHE A 24 27.13 -0.64 -2.80
N THR A 25 26.93 -1.19 -1.61
CA THR A 25 25.58 -1.57 -1.24
C THR A 25 24.88 -0.29 -0.83
N ASP A 26 24.14 0.31 -1.77
CA ASP A 26 23.05 1.22 -1.41
C ASP A 26 22.13 0.41 -0.49
N ALA A 27 22.39 0.45 0.81
CA ALA A 27 21.31 0.33 1.76
C ALA A 27 20.46 1.57 1.50
N ALA A 28 19.64 1.52 0.44
CA ALA A 28 18.56 2.45 0.24
C ALA A 28 17.90 2.51 1.61
N ASN A 29 17.96 3.66 2.26
CA ASN A 29 17.39 3.89 3.58
C ASN A 29 15.89 3.68 3.42
N ASN A 30 15.45 2.42 3.47
CA ASN A 30 14.09 2.06 3.17
C ASN A 30 13.27 2.67 4.31
N LEU A 31 12.50 3.70 3.97
CA LEU A 31 11.70 4.43 4.95
C LEU A 31 10.50 3.61 5.43
N ILE A 32 10.17 2.50 4.73
CA ILE A 32 8.99 1.67 5.02
C ILE A 32 9.03 1.07 6.44
N PRO A 33 10.08 0.36 6.89
CA PRO A 33 10.09 -0.25 8.22
C PRO A 33 9.93 0.78 9.34
N GLU A 34 10.66 1.88 9.29
CA GLU A 34 10.57 2.93 10.32
C GLU A 34 9.21 3.65 10.30
N THR A 35 8.66 3.90 9.11
CA THR A 35 7.33 4.52 8.96
C THR A 35 6.25 3.58 9.50
N CYS A 36 6.25 2.31 9.10
CA CYS A 36 5.26 1.33 9.54
C CYS A 36 5.35 1.03 11.03
N LYS A 37 6.55 1.05 11.63
CA LYS A 37 6.73 0.93 13.08
C LYS A 37 6.08 2.09 13.82
N LYS A 38 6.26 3.33 13.34
CA LYS A 38 5.62 4.52 13.93
C LYS A 38 4.11 4.52 13.78
N ILE A 39 3.58 3.98 12.67
CA ILE A 39 2.13 3.86 12.44
C ILE A 39 1.53 2.79 13.36
N ALA A 40 2.19 1.64 13.52
CA ALA A 40 1.65 0.51 14.30
C ALA A 40 1.82 0.65 15.82
N GLN A 41 2.78 1.46 16.29
CA GLN A 41 3.02 1.68 17.73
C GLN A 41 1.81 2.25 18.49
N PRO A 42 1.14 3.32 18.04
CA PRO A 42 0.04 3.93 18.79
C PRO A 42 -1.29 3.18 18.66
N ASP A 43 -1.47 2.35 17.63
CA ASP A 43 -2.75 1.67 17.36
C ASP A 43 -2.58 0.15 17.21
N PRO A 44 -3.05 -0.66 18.19
CA PRO A 44 -2.93 -2.13 18.13
C PRO A 44 -3.75 -2.78 17.01
N ASN A 45 -4.69 -2.05 16.40
CA ASN A 45 -5.47 -2.50 15.25
C ASN A 45 -4.69 -2.37 13.94
N VAL A 46 -3.66 -1.52 13.89
CA VAL A 46 -2.81 -1.40 12.72
C VAL A 46 -1.67 -2.41 12.81
N LYS A 47 -1.64 -3.35 11.86
CA LYS A 47 -0.58 -4.37 11.78
C LYS A 47 0.61 -3.84 11.00
N TYR A 48 1.80 -3.94 11.59
CA TYR A 48 3.05 -3.55 10.97
C TYR A 48 3.23 -4.23 9.60
N GLU A 49 2.93 -5.52 9.53
CA GLU A 49 3.08 -6.34 8.32
C GLU A 49 2.16 -5.86 7.20
N SER A 50 0.93 -5.47 7.54
CA SER A 50 -0.02 -4.90 6.58
C SER A 50 0.47 -3.57 6.03
N CYS A 51 1.05 -2.70 6.87
CA CYS A 51 1.66 -1.45 6.41
C CYS A 51 2.84 -1.70 5.47
N VAL A 52 3.75 -2.62 5.85
CA VAL A 52 4.92 -2.96 5.02
C VAL A 52 4.48 -3.51 3.67
N ALA A 53 3.50 -4.41 3.67
CA ALA A 53 3.01 -5.01 2.44
C ALA A 53 2.25 -3.99 1.57
N LEU A 54 1.52 -3.04 2.18
CA LEU A 54 0.84 -1.95 1.47
C LEU A 54 1.86 -1.08 0.73
N LEU A 55 2.84 -0.52 1.45
CA LEU A 55 3.83 0.37 0.86
C LEU A 55 4.76 -0.39 -0.09
N GLY A 56 5.11 -1.63 0.24
CA GLY A 56 5.93 -2.51 -0.61
C GLY A 56 5.22 -3.02 -1.87
N SER A 57 3.91 -2.75 -2.05
CA SER A 57 3.20 -3.12 -3.27
C SER A 57 3.58 -2.27 -4.48
N ASP A 58 4.16 -1.09 -4.25
CA ASP A 58 4.73 -0.23 -5.29
C ASP A 58 6.27 -0.23 -5.19
N PRO A 59 6.99 -0.69 -6.23
CA PRO A 59 8.46 -0.70 -6.23
C PRO A 59 9.09 0.67 -5.98
N ARG A 60 8.40 1.77 -6.29
CA ARG A 60 8.90 3.13 -6.05
C ARG A 60 9.11 3.41 -4.57
N SER A 61 8.33 2.78 -3.69
CA SER A 61 8.44 2.97 -2.24
C SER A 61 9.80 2.53 -1.68
N ALA A 62 10.43 1.53 -2.32
CA ALA A 62 11.75 1.05 -1.90
C ALA A 62 12.87 2.08 -2.17
N HIS A 63 12.63 3.02 -3.09
CA HIS A 63 13.57 4.07 -3.48
C HIS A 63 13.20 5.45 -2.93
N ALA A 64 12.10 5.55 -2.16
CA ALA A 64 11.66 6.82 -1.60
C ALA A 64 12.72 7.38 -0.64
N THR A 65 13.17 8.61 -0.92
CA THR A 65 14.24 9.31 -0.19
C THR A 65 13.70 10.22 0.92
N SER A 66 12.39 10.46 0.95
CA SER A 66 11.72 11.30 1.94
C SER A 66 10.34 10.76 2.33
N LEU A 67 9.85 11.16 3.51
CA LEU A 67 8.48 10.85 3.94
C LEU A 67 7.41 11.47 3.02
N SER A 68 7.71 12.61 2.39
CA SER A 68 6.80 13.24 1.43
C SER A 68 6.68 12.41 0.14
N GLU A 69 7.80 11.86 -0.35
CA GLU A 69 7.82 10.95 -1.49
C GLU A 69 7.08 9.64 -1.17
N LEU A 70 7.36 9.05 -0.01
CA LEU A 70 6.66 7.85 0.44
C LEU A 70 5.15 8.09 0.64
N GLY A 71 4.77 9.25 1.19
CA GLY A 71 3.37 9.66 1.33
C GLY A 71 2.69 9.89 -0.01
N THR A 72 3.41 10.46 -0.99
CA THR A 72 2.90 10.64 -2.36
C THR A 72 2.57 9.30 -2.99
N ILE A 73 3.48 8.32 -2.87
CA ILE A 73 3.25 6.96 -3.38
C ILE A 73 2.07 6.31 -2.66
N ALA A 74 1.93 6.49 -1.34
CA ALA A 74 0.80 5.97 -0.58
C ALA A 74 -0.55 6.53 -1.09
N PHE A 75 -0.65 7.85 -1.33
CA PHE A 75 -1.85 8.46 -1.92
C PHE A 75 -2.15 7.89 -3.32
N GLU A 76 -1.13 7.71 -4.16
CA GLU A 76 -1.33 7.15 -5.50
C GLU A 76 -1.81 5.69 -5.47
N ILE A 77 -1.30 4.89 -4.54
CA ILE A 77 -1.79 3.53 -4.25
C ILE A 77 -3.27 3.60 -3.86
N ASP A 78 -3.64 4.48 -2.93
CA ASP A 78 -5.01 4.59 -2.42
C ASP A 78 -6.00 5.10 -3.48
N ILE A 79 -5.60 6.06 -4.33
CA ILE A 79 -6.42 6.53 -5.46
C ILE A 79 -6.72 5.37 -6.42
N SER A 80 -5.68 4.61 -6.81
CA SER A 80 -5.82 3.44 -7.67
C SER A 80 -6.75 2.40 -7.06
N LYS A 81 -6.61 2.16 -5.76
CA LYS A 81 -7.49 1.25 -5.01
C LYS A 81 -8.93 1.75 -4.95
N ALA A 82 -9.17 3.03 -4.70
CA ALA A 82 -10.51 3.61 -4.67
C ALA A 82 -11.25 3.41 -6.01
N HIS A 83 -10.56 3.65 -7.13
CA HIS A 83 -11.11 3.35 -8.46
C HIS A 83 -11.39 1.85 -8.67
N SER A 84 -10.47 0.98 -8.24
CA SER A 84 -10.66 -0.47 -8.32
C SER A 84 -11.88 -0.92 -7.52
N ILE A 85 -12.06 -0.40 -6.31
CA ILE A 85 -13.21 -0.68 -5.45
C ILE A 85 -14.51 -0.23 -6.13
N LEU A 86 -14.57 0.98 -6.67
CA LEU A 86 -15.72 1.46 -7.44
C LEU A 86 -16.06 0.54 -8.62
N SER A 87 -15.06 0.10 -9.37
CA SER A 87 -15.25 -0.85 -10.48
C SER A 87 -15.82 -2.18 -10.00
N ILE A 88 -15.28 -2.71 -8.89
CA ILE A 88 -15.74 -3.97 -8.29
C ILE A 88 -17.17 -3.85 -7.78
N ILE A 89 -17.51 -2.80 -7.03
CA ILE A 89 -18.87 -2.57 -6.54
C ILE A 89 -19.86 -2.52 -7.71
N ASN A 90 -19.54 -1.75 -8.76
CA ASN A 90 -20.39 -1.66 -9.94
C ASN A 90 -20.57 -3.01 -10.66
N ARG A 91 -19.52 -3.84 -10.72
CA ARG A 91 -19.62 -5.19 -11.27
C ARG A 91 -20.52 -6.08 -10.41
N LEU A 92 -20.35 -6.05 -9.09
CA LEU A 92 -21.12 -6.88 -8.16
C LEU A 92 -22.61 -6.49 -8.15
N LEU A 93 -22.94 -5.20 -8.26
CA LEU A 93 -24.33 -4.73 -8.35
C LEU A 93 -25.07 -5.27 -9.58
N LYS A 94 -24.35 -5.50 -10.69
CA LYS A 94 -24.89 -6.05 -11.93
C LYS A 94 -25.10 -7.57 -11.88
N ASP A 95 -24.45 -8.28 -10.97
CA ASP A 95 -24.60 -9.73 -10.86
C ASP A 95 -25.99 -10.06 -10.26
N PRO A 96 -26.85 -10.80 -10.98
CA PRO A 96 -28.18 -11.17 -10.49
C PRO A 96 -28.13 -12.18 -9.33
N LYS A 97 -26.98 -12.83 -9.06
CA LYS A 97 -26.84 -13.85 -8.02
C LYS A 97 -26.85 -13.30 -6.60
N PHE A 98 -26.51 -12.03 -6.41
CA PHE A 98 -26.53 -11.42 -5.07
C PHE A 98 -27.95 -11.09 -4.63
N ASP A 99 -28.28 -11.47 -3.40
CA ASP A 99 -29.56 -11.18 -2.80
C ASP A 99 -29.77 -9.66 -2.57
N PRO A 100 -31.03 -9.23 -2.32
CA PRO A 100 -31.34 -7.82 -2.14
C PRO A 100 -30.61 -7.12 -0.99
N ASN A 101 -30.27 -7.82 0.10
CA ASN A 101 -29.54 -7.23 1.23
C ASN A 101 -28.08 -6.98 0.87
N VAL A 102 -27.44 -7.92 0.17
CA VAL A 102 -26.08 -7.71 -0.37
C VAL A 102 -26.07 -6.54 -1.36
N LYS A 103 -27.06 -6.45 -2.25
CA LYS A 103 -27.18 -5.32 -3.18
C LYS A 103 -27.43 -3.99 -2.48
N PHE A 104 -28.18 -3.98 -1.38
CA PHE A 104 -28.36 -2.79 -0.55
C PHE A 104 -27.03 -2.32 0.05
N ALA A 105 -26.28 -3.24 0.67
CA ALA A 105 -24.97 -2.92 1.25
C ALA A 105 -23.99 -2.41 0.18
N LEU A 106 -23.98 -3.04 -1.01
CA LEU A 106 -23.16 -2.60 -2.14
C LEU A 106 -23.52 -1.20 -2.64
N LYS A 107 -24.80 -0.82 -2.65
CA LYS A 107 -25.23 0.55 -3.01
C LYS A 107 -24.74 1.57 -1.99
N ASN A 108 -24.86 1.27 -0.70
CA ASN A 108 -24.31 2.15 0.34
C ASN A 108 -22.79 2.28 0.18
N CYS A 109 -22.08 1.18 -0.10
CA CYS A 109 -20.65 1.24 -0.40
C CYS A 109 -20.35 2.09 -1.64
N LEU A 110 -21.14 1.98 -2.71
CA LEU A 110 -20.99 2.82 -3.89
C LEU A 110 -21.05 4.30 -3.48
N ASP A 111 -22.10 4.71 -2.76
CA ASP A 111 -22.30 6.09 -2.33
C ASP A 111 -21.14 6.60 -1.46
N ARG A 112 -20.56 5.76 -0.59
CA ARG A 112 -19.39 6.13 0.23
C ARG A 112 -18.11 6.29 -0.59
N TYR A 113 -17.95 5.52 -1.67
CA TYR A 113 -16.73 5.50 -2.47
C TYR A 113 -16.75 6.44 -3.67
N LEU A 114 -17.92 6.96 -4.10
CA LEU A 114 -18.06 7.77 -5.31
C LEU A 114 -17.09 8.96 -5.33
N ASP A 115 -16.98 9.68 -4.21
CA ASP A 115 -16.13 10.86 -4.09
C ASP A 115 -14.74 10.56 -3.51
N THR A 116 -14.49 9.32 -3.08
CA THR A 116 -13.21 8.94 -2.43
C THR A 116 -11.99 9.16 -3.32
N PRO A 117 -12.00 8.86 -4.64
CA PRO A 117 -10.87 9.20 -5.51
C PRO A 117 -10.55 10.69 -5.50
N THR A 118 -11.56 11.55 -5.67
CA THR A 118 -11.40 13.02 -5.65
C THR A 118 -10.89 13.51 -4.29
N ILE A 119 -11.42 12.97 -3.18
CA ILE A 119 -10.95 13.28 -1.82
C ILE A 119 -9.46 12.96 -1.67
N LEU A 120 -9.01 11.80 -2.19
CA LEU A 120 -7.62 11.40 -2.14
C LEU A 120 -6.73 12.25 -3.06
N GLU A 121 -7.21 12.64 -4.24
CA GLU A 121 -6.52 13.57 -5.14
C GLU A 121 -6.30 14.94 -4.48
N GLU A 122 -7.32 15.46 -3.79
CA GLU A 122 -7.18 16.69 -2.99
C GLU A 122 -6.17 16.53 -1.85
N GLY A 123 -6.13 15.36 -1.21
CA GLY A 123 -5.14 15.04 -0.19
C GLY A 123 -3.72 14.98 -0.72
N LEU A 124 -3.53 14.40 -1.91
CA LEU A 124 -2.26 14.36 -2.61
C LEU A 124 -1.79 15.77 -3.00
N ASP A 125 -2.68 16.60 -3.52
CA ASP A 125 -2.37 18.00 -3.86
C ASP A 125 -1.99 18.82 -2.62
N ALA A 126 -2.67 18.60 -1.50
CA ALA A 126 -2.31 19.20 -0.22
C ALA A 126 -0.91 18.74 0.24
N LEU A 127 -0.62 17.45 0.16
CA LEU A 127 0.70 16.89 0.51
C LEU A 127 1.81 17.52 -0.33
N LYS A 128 1.62 17.67 -1.64
CA LYS A 128 2.57 18.33 -2.55
C LYS A 128 2.82 19.80 -2.20
N LYS A 129 1.85 20.45 -1.56
CA LYS A 129 1.95 21.83 -1.04
C LYS A 129 2.43 21.91 0.41
N MET A 130 2.84 20.78 1.00
CA MET A 130 3.23 20.65 2.41
C MET A 130 2.11 20.99 3.40
N ASP A 131 0.85 20.98 2.96
CA ASP A 131 -0.32 21.10 3.84
C ASP A 131 -0.68 19.72 4.40
N TYR A 132 0.12 19.28 5.37
CA TYR A 132 -0.05 17.97 6.02
C TYR A 132 -1.37 17.86 6.80
N SER A 133 -1.92 18.98 7.26
CA SER A 133 -3.21 19.00 7.98
C SER A 133 -4.33 18.60 7.03
N THR A 134 -4.44 19.27 5.87
CA THR A 134 -5.44 18.93 4.86
C THR A 134 -5.21 17.53 4.29
N ALA A 135 -3.96 17.14 4.00
CA ALA A 135 -3.65 15.79 3.54
C ALA A 135 -4.14 14.71 4.53
N ASN A 136 -3.88 14.90 5.84
CA ASN A 136 -4.34 13.98 6.88
C ASN A 136 -5.87 13.93 6.98
N ILE A 137 -6.57 15.08 6.91
CA ILE A 137 -8.03 15.13 6.91
C ILE A 137 -8.62 14.34 5.72
N ARG A 138 -8.03 14.50 4.54
CA ARG A 138 -8.47 13.80 3.32
C ARG A 138 -8.19 12.30 3.37
N ALA A 139 -7.03 11.89 3.87
CA ALA A 139 -6.72 10.48 4.08
C ALA A 139 -7.68 9.81 5.09
N SER A 140 -7.98 10.49 6.21
CA SER A 140 -8.95 10.02 7.20
C SER A 140 -10.36 9.90 6.63
N ALA A 141 -10.81 10.86 5.82
CA ALA A 141 -12.11 10.78 5.16
C ALA A 141 -12.21 9.57 4.21
N ALA A 142 -11.13 9.22 3.50
CA ALA A 142 -11.09 8.02 2.66
C ALA A 142 -11.15 6.73 3.50
N LEU A 143 -10.48 6.70 4.68
CA LEU A 143 -10.60 5.59 5.63
C LEU A 143 -12.04 5.44 6.14
N ASP A 144 -12.72 6.54 6.47
CA ASP A 144 -14.10 6.55 6.93
C ASP A 144 -15.07 5.98 5.88
N SER A 145 -14.83 6.21 4.58
CA SER A 145 -15.59 5.57 3.49
C SER A 145 -15.46 4.04 3.54
N SER A 146 -14.25 3.51 3.79
CA SER A 146 -14.02 2.07 3.93
C SER A 146 -14.73 1.49 5.14
N VAL A 147 -14.62 2.14 6.30
CA VAL A 147 -15.29 1.71 7.54
C VAL A 147 -16.81 1.71 7.37
N SER A 148 -17.37 2.80 6.84
CA SER A 148 -18.82 2.94 6.60
C SER A 148 -19.38 1.92 5.62
N CYS A 149 -18.60 1.58 4.58
CA CYS A 149 -18.96 0.52 3.65
C CYS A 149 -19.01 -0.84 4.38
N ASN A 150 -18.00 -1.15 5.18
CA ASN A 150 -17.94 -2.40 5.93
C ASN A 150 -19.10 -2.53 6.94
N ASP A 151 -19.46 -1.42 7.61
CA ASP A 151 -20.58 -1.41 8.55
C ASP A 151 -21.93 -1.63 7.87
N SER A 152 -22.10 -1.18 6.61
CA SER A 152 -23.32 -1.46 5.82
C SER A 152 -23.56 -2.97 5.60
N PHE A 153 -22.50 -3.77 5.52
CA PHE A 153 -22.62 -5.23 5.46
C PHE A 153 -22.94 -5.85 6.82
N LYS A 154 -22.33 -5.35 7.90
CA LYS A 154 -22.61 -5.81 9.27
C LYS A 154 -24.05 -5.55 9.69
N GLU A 155 -24.60 -4.39 9.35
CA GLU A 155 -26.00 -4.02 9.64
C GLU A 155 -27.01 -5.01 9.05
N LYS A 156 -26.68 -5.59 7.89
CA LYS A 156 -27.48 -6.62 7.23
C LYS A 156 -27.21 -8.03 7.73
N LYS A 157 -26.33 -8.20 8.72
CA LYS A 157 -25.88 -9.50 9.26
C LYS A 157 -25.42 -10.45 8.15
N ILE A 158 -24.84 -9.90 7.08
CA ILE A 158 -24.28 -10.68 5.99
C ILE A 158 -22.99 -11.29 6.52
N ASP A 159 -22.87 -12.62 6.43
CA ASP A 159 -21.69 -13.33 6.89
C ASP A 159 -20.44 -12.81 6.16
N GLU A 160 -19.32 -12.70 6.86
CA GLU A 160 -18.02 -12.34 6.28
C GLU A 160 -17.64 -13.29 5.12
N SER A 161 -18.17 -14.51 5.12
CA SER A 161 -18.05 -15.49 4.03
C SER A 161 -18.75 -15.04 2.74
N GLU A 162 -19.93 -14.41 2.84
CA GLU A 162 -20.82 -13.95 1.75
C GLU A 162 -20.60 -12.50 1.35
N THR A 163 -20.01 -11.69 2.23
CA THR A 163 -19.54 -10.37 1.86
C THR A 163 -18.47 -10.49 0.76
N PRO A 164 -18.57 -9.72 -0.33
CA PRO A 164 -17.41 -9.36 -1.14
C PRO A 164 -16.58 -8.43 -0.25
N THR A 165 -15.94 -9.01 0.77
CA THR A 165 -15.49 -8.26 1.92
C THR A 165 -14.53 -7.20 1.42
N MET A 166 -14.78 -5.93 1.73
CA MET A 166 -13.80 -4.89 1.46
C MET A 166 -12.53 -5.15 2.30
N SER A 167 -12.70 -5.84 3.44
CA SER A 167 -11.63 -6.54 4.16
C SER A 167 -10.96 -7.66 3.36
N LYS A 168 -11.65 -8.42 2.48
CA LYS A 168 -11.06 -9.37 1.51
C LYS A 168 -10.43 -8.64 0.32
N LEU A 169 -10.78 -7.42 -0.03
CA LEU A 169 -10.03 -6.62 -1.01
C LEU A 169 -8.75 -6.06 -0.42
N TYR A 170 -8.79 -5.68 0.86
CA TYR A 170 -7.61 -5.36 1.65
C TYR A 170 -6.74 -6.61 1.97
N LEU A 171 -7.36 -7.75 2.30
CA LEU A 171 -6.70 -9.00 2.66
C LEU A 171 -6.29 -9.85 1.46
N ARG A 172 -6.99 -9.84 0.31
CA ARG A 172 -6.61 -10.64 -0.88
C ARG A 172 -5.48 -9.98 -1.67
N VAL A 173 -5.19 -8.70 -1.43
CA VAL A 173 -3.92 -8.05 -1.84
C VAL A 173 -2.75 -8.48 -0.92
N HIS A 174 -3.04 -8.98 0.30
CA HIS A 174 -2.02 -9.43 1.27
C HIS A 174 -2.05 -10.95 1.57
N GLN A 175 -2.99 -11.69 1.00
CA GLN A 175 -3.10 -13.14 1.06
C GLN A 175 -2.92 -13.72 -0.34
N THR A 176 -1.71 -13.54 -0.88
CA THR A 176 -1.12 -14.53 -1.81
C THR A 176 -0.06 -15.32 -1.05
N LYS A 177 -0.50 -16.06 -0.03
CA LYS A 177 0.27 -17.17 0.50
C LYS A 177 -0.65 -18.26 0.99
N ASP A 178 -1.34 -18.88 0.03
CA ASP A 178 -1.65 -20.29 0.09
C ASP A 178 -1.76 -20.84 -1.34
N SER A 179 -0.59 -21.09 -1.93
CA SER A 179 -0.44 -22.17 -2.89
C SER A 179 0.75 -23.01 -2.44
N LYS A 180 0.45 -24.14 -1.81
CA LYS A 180 1.34 -25.31 -1.78
C LYS A 180 1.89 -25.53 -3.19
N TRP A 181 3.17 -25.22 -3.42
CA TRP A 181 4.02 -25.83 -4.42
C TRP A 181 5.48 -25.64 -3.97
N VAL A 182 6.10 -26.77 -3.59
CA VAL A 182 7.54 -27.06 -3.38
C VAL A 182 8.33 -26.07 -2.51
#